data_AF-A0A962H4V3-F1
#
_entry.id   AF-A0A962H4V3-F1
#
_cell.length_a   1.000
_cell.length_b   1.000
_cell.length_c   1.000
_cell.angle_alpha   90.00
_cell.angle_beta   90.00
_cell.angle_gamma   90.00
#
_symmetry.space_group_name_H-M   'P 1'
#
loop_
_entity.id
_entity.type
_entity.pdbx_description
1 polymer ?
#
loop_
_entity_poly.entity_id
_entity_poly.type
_entity_poly.pdbx_seq_one_letter_code
_entity_poly.pdbx_strand_id
1 'polypeptide(L)' 'SPDGRWLVFRRGNGVRGDLHLVSTQGGPVRRLTRRDGYFGRVAWYPQSDAIVYSRGAMVDRRLFHHRLAD' A
#
# COMPACT_ATOMS: atom_id res chain seq x y z
N SER A 1 -0.38 4.27 -9.46
CA SER A 1 0.85 3.75 -10.06
C SER A 1 1.31 4.71 -11.14
N PRO A 2 2.60 4.71 -11.49
CA PRO A 2 3.13 5.57 -12.56
C PRO A 2 2.43 5.38 -13.91
N ASP A 3 2.00 4.15 -14.21
CA ASP A 3 1.24 3.83 -15.43
C ASP A 3 -0.25 4.24 -15.39
N GLY A 4 -0.71 4.85 -14.29
CA GLY A 4 -2.10 5.30 -14.13
C GLY A 4 -3.15 4.18 -13.99
N ARG A 5 -2.76 2.91 -13.92
CA ARG A 5 -3.73 1.78 -13.86
C ARG A 5 -4.24 1.49 -12.45
N TRP A 6 -3.48 1.87 -11.42
CA TRP A 6 -3.71 1.42 -10.05
C TRP A 6 -3.73 2.54 -9.02
N LEU A 7 -4.62 2.43 -8.04
CA LEU A 7 -4.62 3.23 -6.81
C LEU A 7 -4.22 2.33 -5.64
N VAL A 8 -3.33 2.84 -4.78
CA VAL A 8 -3.09 2.27 -3.46
C VAL A 8 -3.59 3.24 -2.41
N PHE A 9 -4.39 2.72 -1.48
CA PHE A 9 -4.97 3.49 -0.40
C PHE A 9 -4.95 2.71 0.91
N ARG A 10 -4.95 3.46 2.03
CA ARG A 10 -5.09 2.89 3.36
C ARG A 10 -6.56 2.76 3.71
N ARG A 11 -7.00 1.57 4.13
CA ARG A 11 -8.34 1.33 4.69
C ARG A 11 -8.20 0.84 6.12
N GLY A 12 -8.92 1.45 7.05
CA GLY A 12 -8.87 1.12 8.47
C GLY A 12 -9.60 2.13 9.36
N ASN A 13 -9.43 2.03 10.67
CA ASN A 13 -10.13 2.83 11.68
C ASN A 13 -9.27 3.97 12.27
N GLY A 14 -8.32 4.48 11.48
CA GLY A 14 -7.38 5.53 11.91
C GLY A 14 -6.12 4.97 12.57
N VAL A 15 -6.26 4.12 13.59
CA VAL A 15 -5.12 3.53 14.34
C VAL A 15 -4.55 2.31 13.63
N ARG A 16 -5.44 1.42 13.18
CA ARG A 16 -5.09 0.23 12.39
C ARG A 16 -5.58 0.41 10.96
N GLY A 17 -4.90 -0.23 10.03
CA GLY A 17 -5.34 -0.29 8.64
C GLY A 17 -4.37 -1.07 7.80
N ASP A 18 -4.78 -1.36 6.57
CA ASP A 18 -3.94 -2.05 5.59
C ASP A 18 -3.92 -1.29 4.28
N LEU A 19 -2.87 -1.54 3.51
CA LEU A 19 -2.77 -1.07 2.14
C LEU A 19 -3.62 -1.96 1.24
N HIS A 20 -4.44 -1.31 0.44
CA HIS A 20 -5.32 -1.91 -0.53
C HIS A 20 -5.02 -1.35 -1.92
N LEU A 21 -5.32 -2.14 -2.93
CA LEU A 21 -5.12 -1.87 -4.34
C LEU A 21 -6.47 -1.94 -5.05
N VAL A 22 -6.72 -1.00 -5.95
CA VAL A 22 -7.87 -1.02 -6.86
C VAL A 22 -7.46 -0.45 -8.21
N SER A 23 -8.11 -0.87 -9.29
CA SER A 23 -7.92 -0.23 -10.59
C SER A 23 -8.43 1.22 -10.54
N THR A 24 -7.80 2.12 -11.32
CA THR A 24 -8.34 3.47 -11.53
C THR A 24 -9.70 3.49 -12.22
N GLN A 25 -10.08 2.41 -12.90
CA GLN A 25 -11.41 2.22 -13.46
C GLN A 25 -12.43 1.67 -12.44
N GLY A 26 -12.02 1.46 -11.18
CA GLY A 26 -12.85 0.87 -10.13
C GLY A 26 -12.81 -0.66 -10.09
N GLY A 27 -13.82 -1.27 -9.49
CA GLY A 27 -13.94 -2.73 -9.37
C GLY A 27 -13.38 -3.32 -8.06
N PRO A 28 -13.04 -4.62 -8.06
CA PRO A 28 -12.66 -5.33 -6.84
C PRO A 28 -11.42 -4.76 -6.17
N VAL A 29 -11.47 -4.66 -4.85
CA VAL A 29 -10.35 -4.18 -4.03
C VAL A 29 -9.50 -5.37 -3.57
N ARG A 30 -8.21 -5.36 -3.90
CA ARG A 30 -7.23 -6.35 -3.43
C ARG A 30 -6.49 -5.84 -2.19
N ARG A 31 -6.50 -6.61 -1.11
CA ARG A 31 -5.71 -6.30 0.10
C ARG A 31 -4.25 -6.73 -0.08
N LEU A 32 -3.31 -5.81 0.06
CA LEU A 32 -1.86 -6.06 -0.13
C LEU A 32 -1.15 -6.43 1.18
N THR A 33 -1.63 -5.92 2.31
CA THR A 33 -1.03 -6.18 3.63
C THR A 33 -2.03 -6.81 4.59
N ARG A 34 -1.54 -7.63 5.52
CA ARG A 34 -2.31 -8.22 6.62
C ARG A 34 -1.53 -8.12 7.93
N ARG A 35 -1.12 -6.91 8.33
CA ARG A 35 -0.21 -6.73 9.47
C ARG A 35 -0.64 -5.55 10.33
N ASP A 36 -0.63 -5.73 11.64
CA ASP A 36 -0.81 -4.63 12.59
C ASP A 36 0.35 -3.62 12.51
N GLY A 37 0.02 -2.34 12.71
CA GLY A 37 0.97 -1.23 12.73
C GLY A 37 0.46 0.03 12.01
N TYR A 38 1.11 1.17 12.26
CA TYR A 38 0.82 2.39 11.52
C TYR A 38 1.49 2.32 10.14
N PHE A 39 0.71 2.49 9.08
CA PHE A 39 1.24 2.62 7.72
C PHE A 39 1.41 4.10 7.39
N GLY A 40 2.66 4.49 7.15
CA GLY A 40 3.02 5.87 6.77
C GLY A 40 2.95 6.09 5.26
N ARG A 41 3.91 6.85 4.72
CA ARG A 41 3.97 7.15 3.28
C ARG A 41 4.10 5.86 2.46
N VAL A 42 3.43 5.87 1.31
CA VAL A 42 3.53 4.87 0.24
C VAL A 42 4.06 5.56 -1.01
N ALA A 43 4.95 4.91 -1.73
CA ALA A 43 5.37 5.32 -3.07
C ALA A 43 5.38 4.11 -4.00
N TRP A 44 5.25 4.37 -5.29
CA TRP A 44 5.26 3.35 -6.33
C TRP A 44 6.67 3.16 -6.89
N TYR A 45 6.98 1.93 -7.30
CA TYR A 45 8.11 1.68 -8.18
C TYR A 45 7.80 2.22 -9.59
N PRO A 46 8.80 2.75 -10.32
CA PRO A 46 8.60 3.31 -11.67
C PRO A 46 7.89 2.36 -12.64
N GLN A 47 8.19 1.05 -12.54
CA GLN A 47 7.64 -0.01 -13.38
C GLN A 47 6.18 -0.37 -13.05
N SER A 48 5.58 0.25 -12.03
CA SER A 48 4.19 0.01 -11.60
C SER A 48 3.90 -1.41 -11.09
N ASP A 49 4.93 -2.21 -10.83
CA ASP A 49 4.87 -3.61 -10.40
C ASP A 49 5.09 -3.79 -8.90
N ALA A 50 5.40 -2.72 -8.17
CA ALA A 50 5.61 -2.78 -6.73
C ALA A 50 5.34 -1.44 -6.04
N ILE A 51 5.20 -1.51 -4.71
CA ILE A 51 5.16 -0.35 -3.83
C ILE A 51 6.24 -0.44 -2.76
N VAL A 52 6.73 0.71 -2.32
CA VAL A 52 7.50 0.88 -1.08
C VAL A 52 6.63 1.63 -0.07
N TYR A 53 6.67 1.20 1.19
CA TYR A 53 5.90 1.81 2.26
C TYR A 53 6.61 1.74 3.60
N SER A 54 6.30 2.69 4.48
CA SER A 54 6.78 2.66 5.87
C SER A 54 5.73 2.02 6.79
N ARG A 55 6.16 1.13 7.68
CA ARG A 55 5.29 0.54 8.72
C ARG A 55 6.02 0.47 10.05
N GLY A 56 5.32 0.75 11.14
CA GLY A 56 5.82 0.53 12.50
C GLY A 56 5.15 1.46 13.51
N ALA A 57 5.77 1.60 14.69
CA ALA A 57 5.36 2.61 15.67
C ALA A 57 5.76 4.01 15.18
N MET A 58 5.27 5.08 15.82
CA MET A 58 5.64 6.45 15.42
C MET A 58 7.15 6.71 15.49
N VAL A 59 7.86 5.99 16.36
CA VAL A 59 9.32 6.15 16.61
C VAL A 59 10.20 5.02 16.05
N ASP A 60 9.62 3.87 15.66
CA ASP A 60 10.33 2.78 14.97
C ASP A 60 9.56 2.41 13.71
N ARG A 61 9.86 3.11 12.61
CA ARG A 61 9.32 2.80 11.27
C ARG A 61 10.38 2.12 10.44
N ARG A 62 9.99 1.01 9.83
CA ARG A 62 10.81 0.31 8.85
C ARG A 62 10.23 0.48 7.46
N LEU A 63 11.09 0.49 6.46
CA LEU A 63 10.69 0.44 5.06
C LEU A 63 10.46 -1.01 4.65
N PHE A 64 9.41 -1.20 3.87
CA PHE A 64 9.05 -2.46 3.26
C PHE A 64 8.73 -2.20 1.81
N HIS A 65 8.92 -3.21 0.97
CA HIS A 65 8.35 -3.22 -0.36
C HIS A 65 7.40 -4.40 -0.55
N HIS A 66 6.45 -4.26 -1.46
CA HIS A 66 5.51 -5.31 -1.82
C HIS A 66 5.36 -5.32 -3.34
N ARG A 67 5.74 -6.44 -3.96
CA ARG A 67 5.48 -6.65 -5.38
C ARG A 67 4.01 -6.98 -5.59
N LEU A 68 3.43 -6.36 -6.60
CA LEU A 68 2.14 -6.76 -7.13
C LEU A 68 2.40 -8.04 -7.92
N ALA A 69 2.21 -9.20 -7.29
CA ALA A 69 2.13 -10.45 -8.06
C ALA A 69 1.02 -10.32 -9.11
N ASP A 70 1.26 -10.94 -10.27
CA ASP A 70 0.25 -11.17 -11.31
C ASP A 70 -1.00 -11.85 -10.71
#